data_AF-A0A9Q9WTL0-F1
#
_entry.id   AF-A0A9Q9WTL0-F1
#
_cell.length_a   1.000
_cell.length_b   1.000
_cell.length_c   1.000
_cell.angle_alpha   90.00
_cell.angle_beta   90.00
_cell.angle_gamma   90.00
#
_symmetry.space_group_name_H-M   'P 1'
#
loop_
_entity.id
_entity.type
_entity.pdbx_description
1 polymer ?
#
loop_
_entity_poly.entity_id
_entity_poly.type
_entity_poly.pdbx_seq_one_letter_code
_entity_poly.pdbx_strand_id
1 'polypeptide(L)'
;MALTKDPFLQAELANWCKDAGIDETYALMLLNVPVHTEVAEIEEEMEAVKALGRVHVRDTREGPTSRSLLVLCECKQAINPKCIPTEVSWGQKSEPWSVIVIQTQESASDTATGGFTEKFAKFLMEEGKSFSDIQALISPPSAPDSSPESIICAMGEVFAKTVKLPSDSNAYHRLRTFSAAVLTPVGEENMETWMDQARLMITECDCSEKEKRRRIVESLKGPALDIIRAVRFSDPEASALQYLEALESTFGSPESGEDLYFKFCLMRQGTGEALSEFLRRMEKTLSKVVEREGLSLGLVENGI
;
A
#
# COMPACT_ATOMS: atom_id res chain seq x y z
N MET A 1 7.16 -19.49 2.93
CA MET A 1 5.84 -19.82 2.32
C MET A 1 5.24 -20.93 3.15
N ALA A 2 3.96 -20.87 3.51
CA ALA A 2 3.36 -21.92 4.33
C ALA A 2 3.26 -23.21 3.49
N LEU A 3 3.99 -24.27 3.88
CA LEU A 3 4.02 -25.58 3.22
C LEU A 3 2.61 -26.17 3.04
N THR A 4 1.67 -25.77 3.90
CA THR A 4 0.25 -26.15 3.85
C THR A 4 -0.49 -25.69 2.60
N LYS A 5 0.05 -24.73 1.84
CA LYS A 5 -0.57 -24.17 0.62
C LYS A 5 0.14 -24.60 -0.66
N ASP A 6 1.11 -25.51 -0.58
CA ASP A 6 1.82 -25.97 -1.76
C ASP A 6 0.88 -26.76 -2.68
N PRO A 7 0.67 -26.31 -3.94
CA PRO A 7 -0.25 -26.97 -4.86
C PRO A 7 0.16 -28.42 -5.18
N PHE A 8 1.46 -28.75 -5.09
CA PHE A 8 1.94 -30.11 -5.30
C PHE A 8 1.50 -31.04 -4.16
N LEU A 9 1.71 -30.62 -2.91
CA LEU A 9 1.34 -31.41 -1.72
C LEU A 9 -0.18 -31.54 -1.58
N GLN A 10 -0.93 -30.51 -1.99
CA GLN A 10 -2.40 -30.56 -2.04
C GLN A 10 -2.91 -31.57 -3.08
N ALA A 11 -2.31 -31.59 -4.27
CA ALA A 11 -2.66 -32.57 -5.31
C ALA A 11 -2.25 -34.00 -4.91
N GLU A 12 -1.10 -34.16 -4.26
CA GLU A 12 -0.63 -35.44 -3.74
C GLU A 12 -1.57 -35.99 -2.67
N LEU A 13 -1.98 -35.17 -1.70
CA LEU A 13 -2.96 -35.57 -0.69
C LEU A 13 -4.31 -35.95 -1.31
N ALA A 14 -4.84 -35.16 -2.24
CA ALA A 14 -6.12 -35.46 -2.89
C ALA A 14 -6.08 -36.76 -3.70
N ASN A 15 -4.98 -37.03 -4.40
CA ASN A 15 -4.81 -38.30 -5.11
C ASN A 15 -4.68 -39.47 -4.13
N TRP A 16 -3.93 -39.30 -3.05
CA TRP A 16 -3.73 -40.34 -2.05
C TRP A 16 -5.03 -40.68 -1.29
N CYS A 17 -5.87 -39.68 -1.00
CA CYS A 17 -7.20 -39.90 -0.44
C CYS A 17 -8.08 -40.75 -1.37
N LYS A 18 -8.05 -40.48 -2.67
CA LYS A 18 -8.77 -41.27 -3.68
C LYS A 18 -8.28 -42.70 -3.75
N ASP A 19 -6.96 -42.91 -3.73
CA ASP A 19 -6.34 -44.24 -3.75
C ASP A 19 -6.72 -45.05 -2.49
N ALA A 20 -6.76 -44.40 -1.33
CA ALA A 20 -7.07 -45.03 -0.04
C ALA A 20 -8.58 -45.13 0.25
N GLY A 21 -9.43 -44.51 -0.57
CA GLY A 21 -10.89 -44.47 -0.38
C GLY A 21 -11.34 -43.66 0.84
N ILE A 22 -10.60 -42.62 1.20
CA ILE A 22 -10.90 -41.74 2.35
C ILE A 22 -11.50 -40.44 1.85
N ASP A 23 -12.50 -39.92 2.56
CA ASP A 23 -13.07 -38.60 2.28
C ASP A 23 -12.07 -37.50 2.64
N GLU A 24 -11.78 -36.64 1.67
CA GLU A 24 -10.87 -35.50 1.74
C GLU A 24 -11.15 -34.58 2.95
N THR A 25 -12.40 -34.51 3.40
CA THR A 25 -12.81 -33.68 4.56
C THR A 25 -12.38 -34.25 5.91
N TYR A 26 -11.96 -35.51 5.96
CA TYR A 26 -11.51 -36.21 7.16
C TYR A 26 -10.04 -36.65 7.07
N ALA A 27 -9.36 -36.35 5.97
CA ALA A 27 -8.00 -36.79 5.71
C ALA A 27 -6.96 -35.69 5.97
N LEU A 28 -5.82 -36.09 6.53
CA LEU A 28 -4.61 -35.27 6.61
C LEU A 28 -3.37 -36.09 6.24
N MET A 29 -2.34 -35.39 5.78
CA MET A 29 -1.03 -35.98 5.50
C MET A 29 0.05 -35.33 6.35
N LEU A 30 0.89 -36.15 6.98
CA LEU A 30 2.04 -35.73 7.75
C LEU A 30 3.31 -35.85 6.92
N LEU A 31 4.17 -34.83 7.02
CA LEU A 31 5.52 -34.79 6.47
C LEU A 31 6.55 -34.88 7.59
N ASN A 32 7.75 -35.35 7.24
CA ASN A 32 8.91 -35.41 8.14
C ASN A 32 8.72 -36.33 9.35
N VAL A 33 7.87 -37.34 9.24
CA VAL A 33 7.72 -38.36 10.30
C VAL A 33 8.94 -39.29 10.28
N PRO A 34 9.70 -39.46 11.38
CA PRO A 34 10.86 -40.35 11.38
C PRO A 34 10.51 -41.81 11.04
N VAL A 35 11.37 -42.50 10.29
CA VAL A 35 11.13 -43.90 9.83
C VAL A 35 10.94 -44.92 10.98
N HIS A 36 11.39 -44.59 12.18
CA HIS A 36 11.32 -45.43 13.37
C HIS A 36 10.14 -45.10 14.29
N THR A 37 9.27 -44.16 13.91
CA THR A 37 8.07 -43.81 14.69
C THR A 37 6.99 -44.86 14.47
N GLU A 38 6.46 -45.42 15.56
CA GLU A 38 5.40 -46.42 15.49
C GLU A 38 4.03 -45.78 15.19
N VAL A 39 3.13 -46.54 14.55
CA VAL A 39 1.77 -46.06 14.25
C VAL A 39 1.03 -45.55 15.49
N ALA A 40 1.16 -46.27 16.63
CA ALA A 40 0.52 -45.88 17.88
C ALA A 40 1.02 -44.52 18.42
N GLU A 41 2.31 -44.20 18.23
CA GLU A 41 2.88 -42.92 18.63
C GLU A 41 2.38 -41.77 17.77
N ILE A 42 2.19 -42.02 16.45
CA ILE A 42 1.64 -41.04 15.52
C ILE A 42 0.18 -40.76 15.87
N GLU A 43 -0.61 -41.80 16.13
CA GLU A 43 -2.02 -41.66 16.51
C GLU A 43 -2.15 -40.90 17.84
N GLU A 44 -1.37 -41.24 18.86
CA GLU A 44 -1.39 -40.57 20.17
C GLU A 44 -1.09 -39.07 20.05
N GLU A 45 -0.04 -38.69 19.31
CA GLU A 45 0.36 -37.30 19.15
C GLU A 45 -0.68 -36.49 18.33
N MET A 46 -1.25 -37.09 17.28
CA MET A 46 -2.28 -36.42 16.50
C MET A 46 -3.62 -36.32 17.24
N GLU A 47 -3.94 -37.29 18.12
CA GLU A 47 -5.11 -37.22 19.00
C GLU A 47 -4.98 -36.12 20.08
N ALA A 48 -3.77 -35.70 20.44
CA ALA A 48 -3.55 -34.55 21.31
C ALA A 48 -4.10 -33.24 20.71
N VAL A 49 -4.20 -33.16 19.38
CA VAL A 49 -4.86 -32.07 18.67
C VAL A 49 -6.38 -32.27 18.73
N LYS A 50 -7.00 -31.67 19.75
CA LYS A 50 -8.44 -31.82 20.06
C LYS A 50 -9.41 -31.60 18.88
N ALA A 51 -9.00 -30.82 17.87
CA ALA A 51 -9.80 -30.53 16.68
C ALA A 51 -9.93 -31.72 15.70
N LEU A 52 -9.10 -32.77 15.84
CA LEU A 52 -9.10 -33.95 14.97
C LEU A 52 -9.94 -35.11 15.54
N GLY A 53 -10.16 -35.12 16.85
CA GLY A 53 -10.82 -36.23 17.53
C GLY A 53 -9.95 -37.49 17.51
N ARG A 54 -10.53 -38.64 17.17
CA ARG A 54 -9.77 -39.88 17.00
C ARG A 54 -9.07 -39.90 15.65
N VAL A 55 -7.82 -40.34 15.64
CA VAL A 55 -6.99 -40.36 14.42
C VAL A 55 -6.52 -41.79 14.19
N HIS A 56 -6.64 -42.27 12.94
CA HIS A 56 -6.10 -43.56 12.54
C HIS A 56 -5.14 -43.38 11.38
N VAL A 57 -3.98 -44.04 11.43
CA VAL A 57 -3.06 -44.10 10.29
C VAL A 57 -3.60 -45.10 9.27
N ARG A 58 -3.74 -44.66 8.01
CA ARG A 58 -4.33 -45.48 6.94
C ARG A 58 -3.31 -45.98 5.95
N ASP A 59 -2.28 -45.19 5.66
CA ASP A 59 -1.20 -45.56 4.75
C ASP A 59 0.08 -44.78 5.05
N THR A 60 1.23 -45.30 4.61
CA THR A 60 2.56 -44.70 4.77
C THR A 60 3.38 -44.80 3.49
N ARG A 61 4.05 -43.73 3.09
CA ARG A 61 4.93 -43.67 1.91
C ARG A 61 6.33 -43.17 2.28
N GLU A 62 7.30 -43.40 1.40
CA GLU A 62 8.64 -42.83 1.56
C GLU A 62 8.57 -41.31 1.51
N GLY A 63 9.23 -40.64 2.47
CA GLY A 63 9.29 -39.19 2.54
C GLY A 63 10.36 -38.58 1.64
N PRO A 64 10.45 -37.23 1.61
CA PRO A 64 11.42 -36.51 0.79
C PRO A 64 12.89 -36.84 1.13
N THR A 65 13.14 -37.31 2.36
CA THR A 65 14.46 -37.76 2.81
C THR A 65 14.42 -39.25 3.18
N SER A 66 15.56 -39.93 3.09
CA SER A 66 15.70 -41.34 3.49
C SER A 66 15.48 -41.61 4.98
N ARG A 67 15.22 -40.58 5.79
CA ARG A 67 14.95 -40.67 7.24
C ARG A 67 13.55 -40.20 7.61
N SER A 68 12.73 -39.85 6.62
CA SER A 68 11.37 -39.36 6.79
C SER A 68 10.37 -40.24 6.05
N LEU A 69 9.15 -40.31 6.57
CA LEU A 69 7.97 -40.92 5.98
C LEU A 69 6.92 -39.84 5.71
N LEU A 70 6.09 -40.11 4.71
CA LEU A 70 4.78 -39.48 4.58
C LEU A 70 3.75 -40.39 5.21
N VAL A 71 2.80 -39.83 5.95
CA VAL A 71 1.77 -40.62 6.64
C VAL A 71 0.40 -40.04 6.34
N LEU A 72 -0.51 -40.89 5.85
CA LEU A 72 -1.90 -40.52 5.61
C LEU A 72 -2.74 -40.94 6.83
N CYS A 73 -3.44 -39.97 7.41
CA CYS A 73 -4.29 -40.20 8.57
C CYS A 73 -5.75 -39.86 8.25
N GLU A 74 -6.66 -40.63 8.85
CA GLU A 74 -8.10 -40.40 8.82
C GLU A 74 -8.59 -40.01 10.21
N CYS A 75 -9.28 -38.87 10.28
CA CYS A 75 -9.80 -38.28 11.50
C CYS A 75 -11.29 -38.59 11.66
N LYS A 76 -11.74 -38.76 12.89
CA LYS A 76 -13.18 -38.95 13.19
C LYS A 76 -13.98 -37.66 13.02
N GLN A 77 -13.34 -36.50 13.17
CA GLN A 77 -13.97 -35.19 13.00
C GLN A 77 -13.62 -34.59 11.64
N ALA A 78 -14.57 -33.87 11.05
CA ALA A 78 -14.31 -33.12 9.83
C ALA A 78 -13.28 -32.02 10.12
N ILE A 79 -12.25 -31.99 9.29
CA ILE A 79 -11.10 -31.12 9.44
C ILE A 79 -11.47 -29.69 9.07
N ASN A 80 -11.25 -28.76 10.02
CA ASN A 80 -11.26 -27.33 9.73
C ASN A 80 -9.80 -26.81 9.59
N PRO A 81 -9.36 -26.40 8.38
CA PRO A 81 -7.99 -25.93 8.15
C PRO A 81 -7.57 -24.73 9.01
N LYS A 82 -8.52 -23.96 9.57
CA LYS A 82 -8.22 -22.82 10.46
C LYS A 82 -7.91 -23.24 11.90
N CYS A 83 -8.27 -24.45 12.30
CA CYS A 83 -8.18 -24.93 13.67
C CYS A 83 -7.04 -25.94 13.88
N ILE A 84 -6.31 -26.30 12.83
CA ILE A 84 -5.26 -27.33 12.86
C ILE A 84 -3.88 -26.64 12.84
N PRO A 85 -2.97 -27.03 13.73
CA PRO A 85 -1.60 -26.50 13.71
C PRO A 85 -0.88 -26.95 12.43
N THR A 86 -0.11 -26.05 11.85
CA THR A 86 0.71 -26.33 10.65
C THR A 86 1.89 -27.26 10.95
N GLU A 87 2.33 -27.27 12.20
CA GLU A 87 3.44 -28.08 12.69
C GLU A 87 3.08 -28.70 14.04
N VAL A 88 3.35 -29.99 14.21
CA VAL A 88 3.16 -30.72 15.46
C VAL A 88 4.52 -31.15 15.98
N SER A 89 4.88 -30.71 17.18
CA SER A 89 6.19 -30.96 17.78
C SER A 89 6.22 -32.34 18.44
N TRP A 90 7.00 -33.26 17.90
CA TRP A 90 7.20 -34.59 18.48
C TRP A 90 8.51 -34.66 19.27
N GLY A 91 8.42 -34.90 20.58
CA GLY A 91 9.59 -35.02 21.48
C GLY A 91 10.40 -33.73 21.68
N GLN A 92 11.31 -33.73 22.67
CA GLN A 92 12.09 -32.52 23.03
C GLN A 92 13.22 -32.15 22.05
N LYS A 93 13.52 -32.99 21.05
CA LYS A 93 14.72 -32.83 20.17
C LYS A 93 14.49 -33.17 18.68
N SER A 94 13.29 -33.53 18.25
CA SER A 94 13.03 -33.88 16.85
C SER A 94 12.52 -32.67 16.05
N GLU A 95 12.74 -32.71 14.74
CA GLU A 95 12.09 -31.79 13.82
C GLU A 95 10.56 -31.97 13.88
N PRO A 96 9.78 -30.88 13.84
CA PRO A 96 8.33 -30.95 13.90
C PRO A 96 7.74 -31.59 12.64
N TRP A 97 6.65 -32.32 12.81
CA TRP A 97 5.90 -32.90 11.70
C TRP A 97 5.06 -31.81 11.04
N SER A 98 5.11 -31.68 9.72
CA SER A 98 4.27 -30.71 9.01
C SER A 98 2.94 -31.36 8.64
N VAL A 99 1.84 -30.70 8.99
CA VAL A 99 0.48 -31.22 8.76
C VAL A 99 -0.10 -30.58 7.49
N ILE A 100 -0.45 -31.40 6.51
CA ILE A 100 -1.10 -31.01 5.27
C ILE A 100 -2.55 -31.47 5.30
N VAL A 101 -3.47 -30.55 5.04
CA VAL A 101 -4.91 -30.81 4.96
C VAL A 101 -5.43 -30.22 3.67
N ILE A 102 -6.47 -30.81 3.09
CA ILE A 102 -7.07 -30.27 1.87
C ILE A 102 -7.68 -28.91 2.20
N GLN A 103 -7.16 -27.88 1.55
CA GLN A 103 -7.76 -26.55 1.63
C GLN A 103 -8.88 -26.51 0.61
N THR A 104 -10.08 -26.90 1.03
CA THR A 104 -11.28 -26.49 0.31
C THR A 104 -11.22 -24.97 0.26
N GLN A 105 -11.17 -24.39 -0.93
CA GLN A 105 -11.46 -22.97 -1.09
C GLN A 105 -12.88 -22.77 -0.58
N GLU A 106 -13.01 -22.42 0.71
CA GLU A 106 -14.22 -21.83 1.25
C GLU A 106 -14.50 -20.66 0.33
N SER A 107 -15.49 -20.87 -0.52
CA SER A 107 -16.22 -19.85 -1.24
C SER A 107 -16.94 -19.05 -0.18
N ALA A 108 -16.18 -18.24 0.57
CA ALA A 108 -16.70 -17.10 1.25
C ALA A 108 -17.31 -16.23 0.15
N SER A 109 -18.61 -16.03 0.27
CA SER A 109 -19.46 -15.20 -0.57
C SER A 109 -18.84 -13.84 -0.87
N ASP A 110 -18.09 -13.74 -1.95
CA ASP A 110 -17.85 -12.49 -2.67
C ASP A 110 -18.13 -12.75 -4.15
N THR A 111 -19.36 -12.41 -4.55
CA THR A 111 -19.86 -12.36 -5.93
C THR A 111 -19.11 -11.36 -6.83
N ALA A 112 -17.92 -10.89 -6.44
CA ALA A 112 -17.13 -9.91 -7.19
C ALA A 112 -16.05 -10.57 -8.07
N THR A 113 -15.42 -11.66 -7.65
CA THR A 113 -14.20 -12.16 -8.30
C THR A 113 -14.47 -13.20 -9.39
N GLY A 114 -15.46 -14.07 -9.21
CA GLY A 114 -15.85 -15.04 -10.26
C GLY A 114 -16.34 -14.34 -11.54
N GLY A 115 -17.12 -13.28 -11.38
CA GLY A 115 -17.56 -12.45 -12.50
C GLY A 115 -16.41 -11.64 -13.12
N PHE A 116 -15.39 -11.27 -12.35
CA PHE A 116 -14.21 -10.61 -12.91
C PHE A 116 -13.39 -11.56 -13.77
N THR A 117 -13.09 -12.77 -13.30
CA THR A 117 -12.27 -13.73 -14.06
C THR A 117 -12.93 -14.14 -15.36
N GLU A 118 -14.24 -14.36 -15.37
CA GLU A 118 -14.99 -14.63 -16.62
C GLU A 118 -15.06 -13.41 -17.54
N LYS A 119 -15.36 -12.22 -17.02
CA LYS A 119 -15.37 -10.98 -17.82
C LYS A 119 -13.99 -10.67 -18.38
N PHE A 120 -12.94 -10.94 -17.61
CA PHE A 120 -11.56 -10.74 -18.01
C PHE A 120 -11.15 -11.74 -19.08
N ALA A 121 -11.47 -13.03 -18.90
CA ALA A 121 -11.25 -14.04 -19.94
C ALA A 121 -12.00 -13.69 -21.23
N LYS A 122 -13.26 -13.21 -21.12
CA LYS A 122 -14.04 -12.75 -22.26
C LYS A 122 -13.44 -11.52 -22.94
N PHE A 123 -13.01 -10.52 -22.17
CA PHE A 123 -12.35 -9.32 -22.68
C PHE A 123 -11.05 -9.65 -23.41
N LEU A 124 -10.24 -10.56 -22.86
CA LEU A 124 -9.01 -10.99 -23.53
C LEU A 124 -9.31 -11.65 -24.87
N MET A 125 -10.32 -12.52 -24.93
CA MET A 125 -10.75 -13.14 -26.19
C MET A 125 -11.29 -12.11 -27.21
N GLU A 126 -12.05 -11.09 -26.77
CA GLU A 126 -12.54 -10.01 -27.63
C GLU A 126 -11.40 -9.17 -28.21
N GLU A 127 -10.32 -8.95 -27.44
CA GLU A 127 -9.10 -8.25 -27.87
C GLU A 127 -8.09 -9.17 -28.60
N GLY A 128 -8.44 -10.45 -28.84
CA GLY A 128 -7.58 -11.43 -29.51
C GLY A 128 -6.35 -11.85 -28.70
N LYS A 129 -6.36 -11.63 -27.39
CA LYS A 129 -5.27 -11.96 -26.45
C LYS A 129 -5.64 -13.12 -25.55
N SER A 130 -4.64 -13.80 -25.05
CA SER A 130 -4.75 -14.97 -24.19
C SER A 130 -4.14 -14.70 -22.81
N PHE A 131 -4.53 -15.51 -21.82
CA PHE A 131 -3.93 -15.42 -20.49
C PHE A 131 -2.41 -15.65 -20.52
N SER A 132 -1.93 -16.47 -21.47
CA SER A 132 -0.50 -16.68 -21.74
C SER A 132 0.23 -15.41 -22.18
N ASP A 133 -0.41 -14.50 -22.91
CA ASP A 133 0.22 -13.24 -23.35
C ASP A 133 0.47 -12.31 -22.17
N ILE A 134 -0.44 -12.32 -21.19
CA ILE A 134 -0.27 -11.60 -19.93
C ILE A 134 0.81 -12.28 -19.08
N GLN A 135 0.79 -13.62 -19.03
CA GLN A 135 1.81 -14.38 -18.32
C GLN A 135 3.21 -14.13 -18.90
N ALA A 136 3.35 -13.92 -20.21
CA ALA A 136 4.61 -13.56 -20.88
C ALA A 136 5.07 -12.12 -20.57
N LEU A 137 4.15 -11.20 -20.27
CA LEU A 137 4.47 -9.84 -19.83
C LEU A 137 4.92 -9.78 -18.36
N ILE A 138 4.51 -10.76 -17.55
CA ILE A 138 4.76 -10.80 -16.10
C ILE A 138 5.88 -11.79 -15.74
N SER A 139 6.14 -12.79 -16.59
CA SER A 139 7.24 -13.73 -16.40
C SER A 139 8.53 -13.16 -16.98
N PRO A 140 9.67 -13.23 -16.25
CA PRO A 140 10.96 -12.91 -16.85
C PRO A 140 11.27 -13.88 -18.01
N PRO A 141 11.99 -13.46 -19.07
CA PRO A 141 12.30 -14.33 -20.18
C PRO A 141 13.09 -15.55 -19.69
N SER A 142 12.64 -16.75 -20.08
CA SER A 142 13.42 -17.98 -19.90
C SER A 142 14.78 -17.82 -20.58
N ALA A 143 15.85 -18.04 -19.83
CA ALA A 143 17.23 -17.77 -20.22
C ALA A 143 17.63 -18.36 -21.59
N PRO A 144 18.38 -17.62 -22.40
CA PRO A 144 19.49 -18.16 -23.15
C PRO A 144 20.78 -17.96 -22.35
N ASP A 145 21.54 -19.05 -22.23
CA ASP A 145 22.94 -19.15 -21.82
C ASP A 145 23.36 -18.41 -20.55
N SER A 146 23.58 -19.22 -19.51
CA SER A 146 24.11 -18.88 -18.19
C SER A 146 25.55 -18.35 -18.24
N SER A 147 25.77 -17.18 -18.83
CA SER A 147 27.00 -16.42 -18.66
C SER A 147 26.80 -15.36 -17.56
N PRO A 148 27.81 -15.13 -16.70
CA PRO A 148 27.75 -14.07 -15.71
C PRO A 148 27.57 -12.68 -16.35
N GLU A 149 28.07 -12.45 -17.57
CA GLU A 149 27.79 -11.24 -18.35
C GLU A 149 26.30 -11.05 -18.66
N SER A 150 25.58 -12.10 -19.10
CA SER A 150 24.15 -12.01 -19.41
C SER A 150 23.32 -11.66 -18.17
N ILE A 151 23.73 -12.16 -17.00
CA ILE A 151 23.09 -11.81 -15.72
C ILE A 151 23.38 -10.36 -15.35
N ILE A 152 24.63 -9.89 -15.51
CA ILE A 152 25.01 -8.51 -15.21
C ILE A 152 24.30 -7.53 -16.17
N CYS A 153 24.21 -7.85 -17.46
CA CYS A 153 23.49 -7.04 -18.44
C CYS A 153 21.97 -7.07 -18.22
N ALA A 154 21.38 -8.23 -17.94
CA ALA A 154 19.96 -8.33 -17.62
C ALA A 154 19.62 -7.62 -16.32
N MET A 155 20.47 -7.72 -15.29
CA MET A 155 20.34 -6.92 -14.08
C MET A 155 20.50 -5.44 -14.39
N GLY A 156 21.47 -5.06 -15.22
CA GLY A 156 21.66 -3.67 -15.67
C GLY A 156 20.45 -3.10 -16.42
N GLU A 157 19.79 -3.90 -17.26
CA GLU A 157 18.55 -3.51 -17.94
C GLU A 157 17.33 -3.49 -17.01
N VAL A 158 17.23 -4.45 -16.08
CA VAL A 158 16.19 -4.45 -15.05
C VAL A 158 16.36 -3.26 -14.14
N PHE A 159 17.59 -2.92 -13.72
CA PHE A 159 17.88 -1.69 -13.01
C PHE A 159 17.62 -0.48 -13.90
N ALA A 160 17.99 -0.44 -15.17
CA ALA A 160 17.63 0.69 -16.04
C ALA A 160 16.11 0.88 -16.19
N LYS A 161 15.33 -0.21 -16.19
CA LYS A 161 13.86 -0.21 -16.25
C LYS A 161 13.18 0.03 -14.90
N THR A 162 13.80 -0.37 -13.78
CA THR A 162 13.34 -0.15 -12.39
C THR A 162 13.97 1.08 -11.71
N VAL A 163 14.94 1.73 -12.36
CA VAL A 163 15.47 3.08 -12.11
C VAL A 163 14.57 4.14 -12.79
N LYS A 164 13.33 3.77 -13.13
CA LYS A 164 12.24 4.55 -12.55
C LYS A 164 12.22 4.27 -11.05
N LEU A 165 13.20 4.87 -10.35
CA LEU A 165 13.20 5.12 -8.93
C LEU A 165 11.73 5.30 -8.52
N PRO A 166 11.21 4.64 -7.46
CA PRO A 166 9.97 5.14 -6.87
C PRO A 166 10.30 6.60 -6.62
N SER A 167 9.71 7.46 -7.46
CA SER A 167 10.06 8.86 -7.48
C SER A 167 10.08 9.31 -6.02
N ASP A 168 10.91 10.27 -5.70
CA ASP A 168 10.76 11.09 -4.51
C ASP A 168 9.34 11.70 -4.34
N SER A 169 8.33 11.23 -5.08
CA SER A 169 6.92 11.07 -4.73
C SER A 169 6.62 10.79 -3.25
N ASN A 170 7.55 10.28 -2.44
CA ASN A 170 7.42 10.18 -0.96
C ASN A 170 8.27 11.20 -0.18
N ALA A 171 9.12 12.00 -0.83
CA ALA A 171 9.91 13.03 -0.14
C ALA A 171 9.05 14.20 0.36
N TYR A 172 7.88 14.43 -0.25
CA TYR A 172 6.89 15.37 0.25
C TYR A 172 5.77 14.63 0.96
N HIS A 173 5.70 14.81 2.28
CA HIS A 173 4.54 14.38 3.05
C HIS A 173 3.26 14.91 2.37
N ARG A 174 2.26 14.03 2.23
CA ARG A 174 0.96 14.38 1.66
C ARG A 174 0.44 15.68 2.28
N LEU A 175 0.07 16.65 1.44
CA LEU A 175 -0.55 17.91 1.87
C LEU A 175 -1.70 17.62 2.84
N ARG A 176 -1.73 18.35 3.96
CA ARG A 176 -2.84 18.24 4.91
C ARG A 176 -4.12 18.78 4.31
N THR A 177 -5.24 18.42 4.92
CA THR A 177 -6.55 18.81 4.43
C THR A 177 -6.81 20.30 4.67
N PHE A 178 -7.38 20.99 3.67
CA PHE A 178 -7.83 22.38 3.75
C PHE A 178 -9.23 22.54 3.15
N SER A 179 -10.11 23.26 3.85
CA SER A 179 -11.51 23.46 3.45
C SER A 179 -11.96 24.91 3.24
N ALA A 180 -11.10 25.89 3.55
CA ALA A 180 -11.46 27.32 3.62
C ALA A 180 -12.60 27.66 4.62
N ALA A 181 -12.81 26.85 5.65
CA ALA A 181 -13.74 27.16 6.73
C ALA A 181 -13.22 28.31 7.62
N VAL A 182 -14.12 29.23 8.02
CA VAL A 182 -13.81 30.41 8.86
C VAL A 182 -13.14 30.04 10.19
N LEU A 183 -13.48 28.86 10.74
CA LEU A 183 -12.76 28.24 11.85
C LEU A 183 -12.15 26.94 11.32
N THR A 184 -10.83 26.81 11.43
CA THR A 184 -10.11 25.62 11.00
C THR A 184 -10.61 24.40 11.80
N PRO A 185 -11.23 23.39 11.15
CA PRO A 185 -11.67 22.19 11.82
C PRO A 185 -10.49 21.42 12.43
N VAL A 186 -10.75 20.66 13.51
CA VAL A 186 -9.72 19.84 14.16
C VAL A 186 -9.16 18.83 13.15
N GLY A 187 -7.85 18.91 12.89
CA GLY A 187 -7.14 18.06 11.94
C GLY A 187 -6.95 18.64 10.54
N GLU A 188 -7.50 19.83 10.27
CA GLU A 188 -7.25 20.60 9.03
C GLU A 188 -6.23 21.71 9.27
N GLU A 189 -5.64 22.23 8.18
CA GLU A 189 -4.71 23.36 8.23
C GLU A 189 -5.41 24.68 7.93
N ASN A 190 -4.85 25.76 8.49
CA ASN A 190 -5.24 27.11 8.10
C ASN A 190 -4.72 27.43 6.69
N MET A 191 -5.32 28.43 6.04
CA MET A 191 -5.00 28.77 4.66
C MET A 191 -3.52 29.14 4.46
N GLU A 192 -2.95 29.98 5.32
CA GLU A 192 -1.57 30.47 5.18
C GLU A 192 -0.58 29.29 5.22
N THR A 193 -0.68 28.43 6.24
CA THR A 193 0.20 27.25 6.39
C THR A 193 0.03 26.26 5.25
N TRP A 194 -1.20 26.00 4.82
CA TRP A 194 -1.45 25.06 3.73
C TRP A 194 -0.93 25.60 2.39
N MET A 195 -1.11 26.90 2.12
CA MET A 195 -0.60 27.56 0.91
C MET A 195 0.92 27.49 0.83
N ASP A 196 1.62 27.73 1.95
CA ASP A 196 3.08 27.61 2.01
C ASP A 196 3.55 26.19 1.69
N GLN A 197 2.90 25.18 2.29
CA GLN A 197 3.18 23.77 1.99
C GLN A 197 2.91 23.42 0.52
N ALA A 198 1.82 23.92 -0.05
CA ALA A 198 1.46 23.66 -1.43
C ALA A 198 2.44 24.32 -2.41
N ARG A 199 2.87 25.57 -2.15
CA ARG A 199 3.90 26.27 -2.95
C ARG A 199 5.24 25.55 -2.90
N LEU A 200 5.64 25.08 -1.72
CA LEU A 200 6.85 24.26 -1.55
C LEU A 200 6.75 22.97 -2.36
N MET A 201 5.63 22.25 -2.23
CA MET A 201 5.39 21.01 -2.98
C MET A 201 5.40 21.24 -4.50
N ILE A 202 4.83 22.32 -5.01
CA ILE A 202 4.87 22.63 -6.44
C ILE A 202 6.30 22.90 -6.91
N THR A 203 7.07 23.65 -6.12
CA THR A 203 8.41 24.12 -6.50
C THR A 203 9.43 22.99 -6.45
N GLU A 204 9.35 22.15 -5.42
CA GLU A 204 10.40 21.17 -5.14
C GLU A 204 10.02 19.72 -5.55
N CYS A 205 8.75 19.41 -5.84
CA CYS A 205 8.40 18.08 -6.34
C CYS A 205 8.82 17.91 -7.80
N ASP A 206 9.66 16.91 -8.06
CA ASP A 206 10.07 16.47 -9.42
C ASP A 206 8.98 15.69 -10.19
N CYS A 207 7.77 15.63 -9.62
CA CYS A 207 6.63 14.95 -10.21
C CYS A 207 6.00 15.75 -11.38
N SER A 208 5.28 15.05 -12.25
CA SER A 208 4.57 15.68 -13.37
C SER A 208 3.55 16.73 -12.92
N GLU A 209 3.26 17.70 -13.78
CA GLU A 209 2.24 18.72 -13.50
C GLU A 209 0.86 18.12 -13.17
N LYS A 210 0.49 17.04 -13.87
CA LYS A 210 -0.74 16.28 -13.58
C LYS A 210 -0.76 15.75 -12.15
N GLU A 211 0.39 15.31 -11.64
CA GLU A 211 0.53 14.82 -10.28
C GLU A 211 0.42 15.95 -9.25
N LYS A 212 1.08 17.09 -9.49
CA LYS A 212 0.97 18.28 -8.64
C LYS A 212 -0.49 18.73 -8.53
N ARG A 213 -1.20 18.81 -9.66
CA ARG A 213 -2.64 19.12 -9.71
C ARG A 213 -3.48 18.12 -8.93
N ARG A 214 -3.19 16.82 -9.06
CA ARG A 214 -3.88 15.75 -8.33
C ARG A 214 -3.71 15.92 -6.82
N ARG A 215 -2.48 16.11 -6.34
CA ARG A 215 -2.20 16.25 -4.90
C ARG A 215 -2.87 17.45 -4.27
N ILE A 216 -2.89 18.59 -4.97
CA ILE A 216 -3.65 19.77 -4.53
C ILE A 216 -5.12 19.39 -4.37
N VAL A 217 -5.76 18.87 -5.42
CA VAL A 217 -7.19 18.51 -5.40
C VAL A 217 -7.52 17.50 -4.30
N GLU A 218 -6.68 16.49 -4.07
CA GLU A 218 -6.87 15.48 -3.03
C GLU A 218 -6.77 16.01 -1.59
N SER A 219 -6.12 17.15 -1.41
CA SER A 219 -5.98 17.82 -0.11
C SER A 219 -7.08 18.84 0.17
N LEU A 220 -7.90 19.19 -0.83
CA LEU A 220 -8.97 20.17 -0.69
C LEU A 220 -10.31 19.53 -0.32
N LYS A 221 -11.10 20.25 0.47
CA LYS A 221 -12.51 19.91 0.79
C LYS A 221 -13.39 21.16 0.74
N GLY A 222 -14.71 20.93 0.78
CA GLY A 222 -15.70 22.00 0.95
C GLY A 222 -15.54 23.14 -0.09
N PRO A 223 -15.74 24.41 0.33
CA PRO A 223 -15.62 25.58 -0.55
C PRO A 223 -14.33 25.64 -1.34
N ALA A 224 -13.20 25.26 -0.74
CA ALA A 224 -11.90 25.28 -1.42
C ALA A 224 -11.86 24.32 -2.62
N LEU A 225 -12.41 23.11 -2.47
CA LEU A 225 -12.50 22.14 -3.56
C LEU A 225 -13.45 22.60 -4.67
N ASP A 226 -14.55 23.27 -4.30
CA ASP A 226 -15.55 23.74 -5.27
C ASP A 226 -14.99 24.84 -6.18
N ILE A 227 -14.15 25.73 -5.65
CA ILE A 227 -13.42 26.72 -6.47
C ILE A 227 -12.53 26.04 -7.50
N ILE A 228 -11.73 25.05 -7.08
CA ILE A 228 -10.85 24.35 -8.01
C ILE A 228 -11.64 23.56 -9.07
N ARG A 229 -12.80 22.99 -8.72
CA ARG A 229 -13.69 22.37 -9.71
C ARG A 229 -14.19 23.38 -10.74
N ALA A 230 -14.55 24.59 -10.32
CA ALA A 230 -14.98 25.65 -11.23
C ALA A 230 -13.85 26.12 -12.15
N VAL A 231 -12.62 26.25 -11.63
CA VAL A 231 -11.43 26.57 -12.43
C VAL A 231 -11.21 25.48 -13.47
N ARG A 232 -11.23 24.20 -13.09
CA ARG A 232 -11.05 23.06 -14.01
C ARG A 232 -12.12 22.94 -15.08
N PHE A 233 -13.34 23.33 -14.74
CA PHE A 233 -14.45 23.36 -15.70
C PHE A 233 -14.24 24.45 -16.75
N SER A 234 -13.66 25.58 -16.36
CA SER A 234 -13.42 26.73 -17.24
C SER A 234 -12.13 26.57 -18.06
N ASP A 235 -11.08 26.03 -17.43
CA ASP A 235 -9.78 25.75 -18.02
C ASP A 235 -9.26 24.36 -17.55
N PRO A 236 -9.41 23.32 -18.40
CA PRO A 236 -8.91 21.98 -18.11
C PRO A 236 -7.38 21.88 -18.02
N GLU A 237 -6.66 22.80 -18.67
CA GLU A 237 -5.19 22.82 -18.73
C GLU A 237 -4.56 23.73 -17.68
N ALA A 238 -5.37 24.36 -16.82
CA ALA A 238 -4.91 25.13 -15.68
C ALA A 238 -3.89 24.35 -14.84
N SER A 239 -2.76 25.00 -14.56
CA SER A 239 -1.63 24.50 -13.78
C SER A 239 -1.92 24.46 -12.28
N ALA A 240 -1.07 23.76 -11.53
CA ALA A 240 -1.09 23.70 -10.08
C ALA A 240 -0.91 25.08 -9.44
N LEU A 241 -0.10 25.98 -10.03
CA LEU A 241 0.05 27.35 -9.56
C LEU A 241 -1.23 28.16 -9.74
N GLN A 242 -1.90 28.04 -10.89
CA GLN A 242 -3.18 28.71 -11.13
C GLN A 242 -4.28 28.25 -10.16
N TYR A 243 -4.22 27.00 -9.67
CA TYR A 243 -5.11 26.56 -8.59
C TYR A 243 -4.85 27.33 -7.29
N LEU A 244 -3.58 27.53 -6.92
CA LEU A 244 -3.24 28.31 -5.72
C LEU A 244 -3.64 29.79 -5.87
N GLU A 245 -3.41 30.39 -7.05
CA GLU A 245 -3.83 31.76 -7.34
C GLU A 245 -5.35 31.94 -7.22
N ALA A 246 -6.14 30.99 -7.72
CA ALA A 246 -7.59 31.03 -7.59
C ALA A 246 -8.06 30.93 -6.14
N LEU A 247 -7.43 30.06 -5.34
CA LEU A 247 -7.71 29.95 -3.91
C LEU A 247 -7.32 31.23 -3.15
N GLU A 248 -6.15 31.80 -3.46
CA GLU A 248 -5.69 33.06 -2.86
C GLU A 248 -6.60 34.23 -3.23
N SER A 249 -7.05 34.31 -4.48
CA SER A 249 -7.98 35.36 -4.92
C SER A 249 -9.36 35.23 -4.27
N THR A 250 -9.79 34.02 -3.90
CA THR A 250 -11.14 33.79 -3.36
C THR A 250 -11.18 33.87 -1.83
N PHE A 251 -10.19 33.30 -1.16
CA PHE A 251 -10.17 33.13 0.29
C PHE A 251 -9.06 33.93 0.99
N GLY A 252 -8.15 34.55 0.23
CA GLY A 252 -7.03 35.30 0.78
C GLY A 252 -7.47 36.58 1.49
N SER A 253 -6.51 37.20 2.19
CA SER A 253 -6.78 38.49 2.83
C SER A 253 -7.12 39.54 1.76
N PRO A 254 -8.20 40.32 1.94
CA PRO A 254 -8.51 41.45 1.07
C PRO A 254 -7.61 42.67 1.36
N GLU A 255 -6.75 42.62 2.38
CA GLU A 255 -5.82 43.70 2.72
C GLU A 255 -4.86 43.97 1.55
N SER A 256 -4.79 45.23 1.13
CA SER A 256 -3.82 45.69 0.13
C SER A 256 -2.40 45.78 0.71
N GLY A 257 -1.39 45.87 -0.16
CA GLY A 257 -0.01 46.14 0.28
C GLY A 257 0.11 47.42 1.12
N GLU A 258 -0.66 48.46 0.77
CA GLU A 258 -0.70 49.73 1.52
C GLU A 258 -1.34 49.57 2.91
N ASP A 259 -2.44 48.80 3.02
CA ASP A 259 -3.07 48.50 4.31
C ASP A 259 -2.11 47.74 5.24
N LEU A 260 -1.39 46.75 4.67
CA LEU A 260 -0.38 45.98 5.38
C LEU A 260 0.79 46.85 5.81
N TYR A 261 1.22 47.80 4.97
CA TYR A 261 2.28 48.75 5.30
C TYR A 261 1.86 49.68 6.44
N PHE A 262 0.65 50.24 6.38
CA PHE A 262 0.12 51.07 7.44
C PHE A 262 0.01 50.29 8.77
N LYS A 263 -0.47 49.04 8.69
CA LYS A 263 -0.53 48.12 9.84
C LYS A 263 0.85 47.86 10.42
N PHE A 264 1.87 47.65 9.58
CA PHE A 264 3.27 47.49 9.99
C PHE A 264 3.78 48.73 10.73
N CYS A 265 3.59 49.93 10.17
CA CYS A 265 4.01 51.18 10.80
C CYS A 265 3.35 51.45 12.15
N LEU A 266 2.12 50.95 12.35
CA LEU A 266 1.38 51.10 13.60
C LEU A 266 1.69 50.03 14.65
N MET A 267 2.51 49.03 14.32
CA MET A 267 2.83 47.96 15.26
C MET A 267 3.57 48.50 16.48
N ARG A 268 3.14 48.06 17.66
CA ARG A 268 3.80 48.32 18.93
C ARG A 268 4.01 47.02 19.69
N GLN A 269 5.07 46.98 20.48
CA GLN A 269 5.29 45.90 21.43
C GLN A 269 4.19 45.93 22.47
N GLY A 270 3.49 44.81 22.64
CA GLY A 270 2.44 44.66 23.64
C GLY A 270 3.01 44.69 25.06
N THR A 271 2.20 45.09 26.04
CA THR A 271 2.59 45.04 27.44
C THR A 271 2.82 43.59 27.88
N GLY A 272 4.07 43.24 28.20
CA GLY A 272 4.47 41.87 28.57
C GLY A 272 4.84 40.97 27.38
N GLU A 273 4.81 41.46 26.14
CA GLU A 273 5.30 40.72 24.97
C GLU A 273 6.84 40.70 25.00
N ALA A 274 7.46 39.53 24.85
CA ALA A 274 8.91 39.44 24.71
C ALA A 274 9.36 40.14 23.42
N LEU A 275 10.56 40.75 23.43
CA LEU A 275 11.07 41.46 22.25
C LEU A 275 11.19 40.53 21.03
N SER A 276 11.59 39.27 21.23
CA SER A 276 11.67 38.27 20.17
C SER A 276 10.32 38.00 19.50
N GLU A 277 9.25 37.92 20.29
CA GLU A 277 7.88 37.74 19.80
C GLU A 277 7.41 38.94 18.99
N PHE A 278 7.69 40.16 19.49
CA PHE A 278 7.38 41.39 18.77
C PHE A 278 8.12 41.48 17.43
N LEU A 279 9.43 41.20 17.42
CA LEU A 279 10.24 41.21 16.20
C LEU A 279 9.75 40.17 15.18
N ARG A 280 9.42 38.95 15.62
CA ARG A 280 8.86 37.91 14.74
C ARG A 280 7.52 38.35 14.13
N ARG A 281 6.67 39.04 14.90
CA ARG A 281 5.40 39.58 14.40
C ARG A 281 5.64 40.70 13.38
N MET A 282 6.61 41.58 13.64
CA MET A 282 7.01 42.63 12.71
C MET A 282 7.54 42.06 11.40
N GLU A 283 8.46 41.11 11.47
CA GLU A 283 9.03 40.40 10.32
C GLU A 283 7.92 39.77 9.48
N LYS A 284 7.02 38.98 10.11
CA LYS A 284 5.90 38.35 9.39
C LYS A 284 5.01 39.36 8.68
N THR A 285 4.77 40.52 9.29
CA THR A 285 3.94 41.57 8.67
C THR A 285 4.69 42.24 7.52
N LEU A 286 5.98 42.53 7.69
CA LEU A 286 6.83 43.12 6.66
C LEU A 286 6.98 42.21 5.43
N SER A 287 7.16 40.91 5.62
CA SER A 287 7.23 39.95 4.51
C SER A 287 5.98 40.02 3.64
N LYS A 288 4.80 40.10 4.25
CA LYS A 288 3.53 40.27 3.51
C LYS A 288 3.43 41.60 2.77
N VAL A 289 3.94 42.68 3.35
CA VAL A 289 4.02 43.99 2.67
C VAL A 289 4.86 43.87 1.40
N VAL A 290 6.00 43.18 1.48
CA VAL A 290 6.89 42.96 0.33
C VAL A 290 6.21 42.08 -0.72
N GLU A 291 5.62 40.96 -0.32
CA GLU A 291 4.89 40.04 -1.22
C GLU A 291 3.74 40.71 -1.97
N ARG A 292 3.09 41.70 -1.34
CA ARG A 292 1.97 42.46 -1.93
C ARG A 292 2.40 43.82 -2.51
N GLU A 293 3.71 44.02 -2.73
CA GLU A 293 4.28 45.23 -3.32
C GLU A 293 3.86 46.53 -2.60
N GLY A 294 3.55 46.46 -1.30
CA GLY A 294 3.13 47.60 -0.48
C GLY A 294 4.25 48.59 -0.16
N LEU A 295 5.50 48.25 -0.49
CA LEU A 295 6.63 49.17 -0.45
C LEU A 295 6.66 49.96 -1.76
N SER A 296 5.79 50.94 -1.90
CA SER A 296 5.83 51.84 -3.05
C SER A 296 7.18 52.59 -3.05
N LEU A 297 8.07 52.29 -3.99
CA LEU A 297 9.34 53.02 -4.18
C LEU A 297 9.13 54.45 -4.75
N GLY A 298 7.88 54.91 -4.89
CA GLY A 298 7.49 56.09 -5.67
C GLY A 298 6.89 57.27 -4.90
N LEU A 299 6.90 57.28 -3.57
CA LEU A 299 6.43 58.43 -2.76
C LEU A 299 7.56 59.25 -2.14
N VAL A 300 8.81 59.05 -2.58
CA VAL A 300 9.96 59.90 -2.23
C VAL A 300 10.47 60.64 -3.46
N GLU A 301 9.60 61.24 -4.27
CA GLU A 301 9.96 62.41 -5.08
C GLU A 301 8.77 63.38 -5.15
N ASN A 302 9.07 64.66 -4.92
CA ASN A 302 8.22 65.86 -4.97
C ASN A 302 7.50 66.22 -3.67
N GLY A 303 8.24 66.87 -2.77
CA GLY A 303 7.63 67.59 -1.65
C GLY A 303 8.57 68.35 -0.72
N ILE A 304 9.65 68.99 -1.21
CA ILE A 304 10.23 70.25 -0.69
C ILE A 304 10.87 70.99 -1.87
#